data_AF-A0A7S4VAH3-F1
#
_entry.id   AF-A0A7S4VAH3-F1
#
_cell.length_a   1.000
_cell.length_b   1.000
_cell.length_c   1.000
_cell.angle_alpha   90.00
_cell.angle_beta   90.00
_cell.angle_gamma   90.00
#
_symmetry.space_group_name_H-M   'P 1'
#
loop_
_entity.id
_entity.type
_entity.pdbx_description
1 polymer ?
#
loop_
_entity_poly.entity_id
_entity_poly.type
_entity_poly.pdbx_seq_one_letter_code
_entity_poly.pdbx_strand_id
1 'polypeptide(L)'
;SDVERGHVSEPFAWASFDTGSVVFGERTPTASPSVSPSSLPTISPSSSPTEVTPSPSVSPSSAPSNSPSSSPTKQHSDSPSAEPTLSSAPSETPPNAIGETGQVELTDTIDLGVKAQIEFRHVYNDPVVVAFINTRNGDASVSPRVKDVTSTGCTIYMQEPDHQNHSPETVSYIVAEKGRWELSGGLTFEAGSHSTDRARGKGMNFEGDPISFSASFQKNPAVLHTLNTNANVDWMTSLATSVTTGGFQIAQEYAETSTLNDAVTIATETIGWIAFETGFGMIGENLFIIGHYDDGVSNGVGQTQFIINLFGYENPPDIVVAVIGENGRDGSWARGSGTYSSTNQGVYAEEDQRSDVERGHASEPFAWAAFERNTDIILVSQQPSNSPSVAPSSVPSLSASPTGTPV
;
A
#
# COMPACT_ATOMS: atom_id res chain seq x y z
N SER A 1 -48.02 -45.86 -5.76
CA SER A 1 -46.60 -46.10 -6.08
C SER A 1 -46.16 -44.98 -7.01
N ASP A 2 -44.94 -44.49 -6.77
CA ASP A 2 -44.15 -43.57 -7.62
C ASP A 2 -44.67 -42.11 -7.63
N VAL A 3 -44.13 -41.18 -6.83
CA VAL A 3 -42.79 -40.54 -6.85
C VAL A 3 -42.42 -39.96 -8.20
N GLU A 4 -42.64 -38.65 -8.36
CA GLU A 4 -41.78 -37.83 -9.21
C GLU A 4 -41.61 -36.42 -8.62
N ARG A 5 -40.37 -35.94 -8.68
CA ARG A 5 -39.83 -34.76 -8.01
C ARG A 5 -40.14 -33.50 -8.81
N GLY A 6 -40.74 -32.51 -8.17
CA GLY A 6 -40.70 -31.11 -8.63
C GLY A 6 -39.64 -30.35 -7.84
N HIS A 7 -38.53 -29.98 -8.49
CA HIS A 7 -37.62 -28.96 -8.00
C HIS A 7 -38.26 -27.59 -8.25
N VAL A 8 -38.63 -26.90 -7.17
CA VAL A 8 -39.00 -25.48 -7.20
C VAL A 8 -37.90 -24.73 -6.45
N SER A 9 -37.32 -23.75 -7.13
CA SER A 9 -36.35 -22.79 -6.62
C SER A 9 -37.01 -21.83 -5.64
N GLU A 10 -36.54 -21.79 -4.39
CA GLU A 10 -36.87 -20.72 -3.45
C GLU A 10 -35.78 -19.63 -3.45
N PRO A 11 -36.15 -18.34 -3.46
CA PRO A 11 -35.22 -17.23 -3.27
C PRO A 11 -34.95 -17.01 -1.77
N PHE A 12 -33.67 -16.85 -1.41
CA PHE A 12 -33.24 -16.49 -0.06
C PHE A 12 -33.77 -15.12 0.34
N ALA A 13 -34.66 -15.09 1.34
CA ALA A 13 -35.09 -13.89 2.03
C ALA A 13 -34.13 -13.56 3.19
N TRP A 14 -33.75 -12.28 3.26
CA TRP A 14 -32.97 -11.68 4.34
C TRP A 14 -33.88 -11.45 5.55
N ALA A 15 -33.46 -11.91 6.73
CA ALA A 15 -34.13 -11.59 8.00
C ALA A 15 -33.44 -10.37 8.62
N SER A 16 -34.20 -9.28 8.81
CA SER A 16 -33.81 -8.15 9.64
C SER A 16 -33.92 -8.54 11.12
N PHE A 17 -32.85 -8.34 11.89
CA PHE A 17 -32.93 -8.42 13.35
C PHE A 17 -33.12 -7.03 13.93
N ASP A 18 -34.24 -6.90 14.63
CA ASP A 18 -34.68 -5.78 15.45
C ASP A 18 -33.90 -5.80 16.79
N THR A 19 -33.15 -4.74 17.10
CA THR A 19 -32.40 -4.63 18.36
C THR A 19 -33.26 -3.96 19.43
N GLY A 20 -34.00 -4.78 20.17
CA GLY A 20 -34.64 -4.38 21.42
C GLY A 20 -33.60 -4.15 22.53
N SER A 21 -33.70 -2.99 23.19
CA SER A 21 -32.88 -2.61 24.36
C SER A 21 -32.95 -3.64 25.48
N VAL A 22 -31.78 -4.05 25.99
CA VAL A 22 -31.65 -4.76 27.27
C VAL A 22 -30.76 -3.94 28.19
N VAL A 23 -31.38 -3.41 29.25
CA VAL A 23 -30.73 -2.73 30.37
C VAL A 23 -30.09 -3.79 31.27
N PHE A 24 -28.77 -3.76 31.43
CA PHE A 24 -28.08 -4.56 32.44
C PHE A 24 -27.66 -3.69 33.62
N GLY A 25 -28.18 -4.05 34.80
CA GLY A 25 -27.92 -3.38 36.06
C GLY A 25 -26.52 -3.60 36.61
N GLU A 26 -26.05 -2.61 37.36
CA GLU A 26 -24.77 -2.53 38.06
C GLU A 26 -24.46 -3.77 38.89
N ARG A 27 -23.23 -4.28 38.74
CA ARG A 27 -22.55 -5.06 39.79
C ARG A 27 -21.13 -4.53 39.97
N THR A 28 -20.90 -3.88 41.10
CA THR A 28 -19.59 -3.45 41.59
C THR A 28 -18.72 -4.66 41.97
N PRO A 29 -17.45 -4.74 41.54
CA PRO A 29 -16.52 -5.73 42.07
C PRO A 29 -15.83 -5.20 43.33
N THR A 30 -16.05 -5.88 44.45
CA THR A 30 -15.25 -5.77 45.69
C THR A 30 -14.36 -7.00 45.82
N ALA A 31 -13.03 -6.79 45.88
CA ALA A 31 -12.04 -7.51 46.70
C ALA A 31 -10.66 -7.56 46.01
N SER A 32 -9.71 -6.79 46.54
CA SER A 32 -8.28 -6.90 46.25
C SER A 32 -7.65 -8.02 47.09
N PRO A 33 -6.75 -8.84 46.54
CA PRO A 33 -5.76 -9.55 47.35
C PRO A 33 -4.41 -8.82 47.32
N SER A 34 -3.97 -8.44 48.52
CA SER A 34 -2.61 -8.06 48.89
C SER A 34 -1.78 -9.32 49.09
N VAL A 35 -0.60 -9.42 48.47
CA VAL A 35 0.62 -10.02 49.07
C VAL A 35 1.86 -9.66 48.23
N SER A 36 2.79 -8.93 48.84
CA SER A 36 4.16 -8.74 48.37
C SER A 36 5.08 -9.81 48.99
N PRO A 37 6.07 -10.35 48.26
CA PRO A 37 7.27 -10.90 48.86
C PRO A 37 8.43 -9.91 48.74
N SER A 38 9.00 -9.56 49.90
CA SER A 38 10.30 -8.91 50.05
C SER A 38 11.40 -9.98 50.06
N SER A 39 12.51 -9.75 49.35
CA SER A 39 13.87 -9.60 49.93
C SER A 39 14.97 -9.85 48.89
N LEU A 40 15.87 -8.87 48.77
CA LEU A 40 17.15 -8.93 48.09
C LEU A 40 18.14 -9.84 48.86
N PRO A 41 19.09 -10.48 48.18
CA PRO A 41 20.40 -10.74 48.76
C PRO A 41 21.45 -9.81 48.11
N THR A 42 22.01 -8.95 48.95
CA THR A 42 23.28 -8.25 48.75
C THR A 42 24.43 -9.23 48.90
N ILE A 43 25.36 -9.30 47.95
CA ILE A 43 26.81 -9.50 48.22
C ILE A 43 27.63 -9.19 46.96
N SER A 44 28.34 -8.06 47.01
CA SER A 44 29.50 -7.76 46.17
C SER A 44 30.74 -8.46 46.73
N PRO A 45 31.68 -8.88 45.87
CA PRO A 45 33.10 -8.82 46.19
C PRO A 45 33.83 -7.83 45.29
N SER A 46 34.53 -6.90 45.93
CA SER A 46 35.59 -6.06 45.37
C SER A 46 36.87 -6.90 45.24
N SER A 47 37.56 -6.79 44.10
CA SER A 47 39.01 -6.55 44.03
C SER A 47 39.47 -6.45 42.58
N SER A 48 39.94 -5.25 42.21
CA SER A 48 40.81 -5.03 41.07
C SER A 48 42.12 -5.79 41.24
N PRO A 49 42.76 -6.19 40.12
CA PRO A 49 44.21 -6.04 40.02
C PRO A 49 44.62 -5.17 38.83
N THR A 50 45.63 -4.38 39.14
CA THR A 50 46.37 -3.39 38.38
C THR A 50 46.89 -3.85 37.00
N GLU A 51 47.00 -2.87 36.11
CA GLU A 51 47.65 -2.84 34.78
C GLU A 51 48.91 -3.71 34.63
N VAL A 52 49.09 -4.30 33.43
CA VAL A 52 50.33 -4.16 32.62
C VAL A 52 50.01 -4.34 31.12
N THR A 53 50.20 -3.28 30.32
CA THR A 53 50.35 -3.31 28.84
C THR A 53 51.79 -3.72 28.48
N PRO A 54 52.02 -4.36 27.31
CA PRO A 54 52.46 -3.56 26.17
C PRO A 54 51.89 -3.99 24.81
N SER A 55 51.64 -2.98 23.97
CA SER A 55 51.46 -3.12 22.51
C SER A 55 52.68 -3.74 21.83
N PRO A 56 52.51 -4.53 20.76
CA PRO A 56 53.49 -4.61 19.70
C PRO A 56 53.13 -3.63 18.58
N SER A 57 53.90 -2.54 18.50
CA SER A 57 54.12 -1.79 17.27
C SER A 57 55.11 -2.57 16.42
N VAL A 58 54.72 -2.98 15.21
CA VAL A 58 55.66 -3.24 14.11
C VAL A 58 55.00 -2.95 12.77
N SER A 59 55.37 -1.83 12.17
CA SER A 59 55.29 -1.63 10.72
C SER A 59 56.41 -2.43 10.03
N PRO A 60 56.16 -2.93 8.81
CA PRO A 60 57.17 -2.82 7.77
C PRO A 60 56.59 -2.15 6.51
N SER A 61 57.24 -1.05 6.15
CA SER A 61 57.24 -0.46 4.81
C SER A 61 58.02 -1.35 3.87
N SER A 62 57.45 -1.67 2.71
CA SER A 62 58.17 -1.72 1.42
C SER A 62 57.24 -2.09 0.27
N ALA A 63 57.00 -1.12 -0.62
CA ALA A 63 56.41 -1.34 -1.94
C ALA A 63 57.39 -2.10 -2.85
N PRO A 64 56.85 -2.80 -3.88
CA PRO A 64 57.46 -2.73 -5.19
C PRO A 64 56.44 -2.32 -6.26
N SER A 65 56.74 -1.19 -6.89
CA SER A 65 56.34 -0.85 -8.26
C SER A 65 56.82 -1.92 -9.22
N ASN A 66 55.98 -2.32 -10.18
CA ASN A 66 56.39 -2.64 -11.56
C ASN A 66 55.15 -2.78 -12.46
N SER A 67 54.89 -1.75 -13.25
CA SER A 67 54.16 -1.87 -14.52
C SER A 67 55.07 -2.52 -15.56
N PRO A 68 54.50 -3.29 -16.50
CA PRO A 68 54.78 -2.98 -17.90
C PRO A 68 53.52 -2.96 -18.78
N SER A 69 53.49 -1.97 -19.66
CA SER A 69 52.62 -1.87 -20.84
C SER A 69 53.19 -2.73 -21.97
N SER A 70 52.31 -3.44 -22.72
CA SER A 70 52.22 -3.39 -24.19
C SER A 70 51.44 -4.60 -24.77
N SER A 71 50.35 -4.35 -25.50
CA SER A 71 49.87 -5.19 -26.63
C SER A 71 50.93 -5.20 -27.76
N PRO A 72 50.99 -6.12 -28.76
CA PRO A 72 49.86 -6.54 -29.64
C PRO A 72 49.89 -7.92 -30.37
N THR A 73 48.75 -8.23 -31.03
CA THR A 73 48.50 -8.93 -32.32
C THR A 73 48.29 -10.47 -32.45
N LYS A 74 47.07 -10.80 -32.87
CA LYS A 74 46.57 -11.72 -33.94
C LYS A 74 46.79 -13.24 -33.90
N GLN A 75 45.62 -13.89 -33.84
CA GLN A 75 45.04 -14.82 -34.84
C GLN A 75 45.46 -16.29 -34.76
N HIS A 76 44.49 -17.17 -34.47
CA HIS A 76 44.18 -18.35 -35.28
C HIS A 76 42.69 -18.74 -35.11
N SER A 77 42.06 -18.99 -36.26
CA SER A 77 40.72 -19.56 -36.48
C SER A 77 40.69 -21.02 -36.05
N ASP A 78 39.56 -21.49 -35.51
CA ASP A 78 38.77 -22.58 -36.10
C ASP A 78 37.49 -22.88 -35.29
N SER A 79 36.36 -22.92 -36.01
CA SER A 79 35.02 -23.26 -35.55
C SER A 79 34.89 -24.78 -35.32
N PRO A 80 34.06 -25.20 -34.35
CA PRO A 80 32.90 -25.98 -34.79
C PRO A 80 31.58 -25.48 -34.22
N SER A 81 30.61 -25.45 -35.13
CA SER A 81 29.18 -25.28 -34.94
C SER A 81 28.59 -26.34 -34.02
N ALA A 82 27.98 -25.91 -32.92
CA ALA A 82 26.86 -26.59 -32.27
C ALA A 82 25.93 -25.50 -31.72
N GLU A 83 24.83 -25.27 -32.43
CA GLU A 83 23.72 -24.42 -31.96
C GLU A 83 23.18 -25.00 -30.64
N PRO A 84 23.06 -24.21 -29.56
CA PRO A 84 22.11 -24.56 -28.52
C PRO A 84 20.73 -24.15 -29.03
N THR A 85 19.90 -25.17 -29.24
CA THR A 85 18.47 -25.08 -29.51
C THR A 85 17.81 -23.99 -28.67
N LEU A 86 17.26 -22.98 -29.35
CA LEU A 86 16.24 -22.09 -28.79
C LEU A 86 15.08 -22.97 -28.35
N SER A 87 15.06 -23.34 -27.07
CA SER A 87 13.83 -23.77 -26.42
C SER A 87 12.96 -22.53 -26.31
N SER A 88 12.19 -22.25 -27.36
CA SER A 88 11.04 -21.38 -27.30
C SER A 88 10.04 -22.02 -26.32
N ALA A 89 10.23 -21.76 -25.03
CA ALA A 89 9.09 -21.70 -24.13
C ALA A 89 8.10 -20.72 -24.76
N PRO A 90 6.79 -20.98 -24.70
CA PRO A 90 5.84 -19.96 -25.10
C PRO A 90 6.17 -18.72 -24.28
N SER A 91 6.44 -17.62 -24.98
CA SER A 91 6.27 -16.29 -24.41
C SER A 91 4.80 -16.23 -24.07
N GLU A 92 4.43 -16.66 -22.87
CA GLU A 92 3.20 -16.18 -22.27
C GLU A 92 3.40 -14.67 -22.25
N THR A 93 2.68 -13.98 -23.13
CA THR A 93 2.52 -12.54 -23.03
C THR A 93 2.18 -12.31 -21.55
N PRO A 94 3.03 -11.61 -20.77
CA PRO A 94 2.67 -11.32 -19.39
C PRO A 94 1.27 -10.71 -19.44
N PRO A 95 0.38 -11.05 -18.48
CA PRO A 95 -0.95 -10.45 -18.47
C PRO A 95 -0.77 -8.94 -18.57
N ASN A 96 -1.70 -8.23 -19.23
CA ASN A 96 -1.72 -6.76 -19.29
C ASN A 96 -1.86 -6.21 -17.85
N ALA A 97 -0.78 -6.28 -17.08
CA ALA A 97 -0.69 -5.83 -15.71
C ALA A 97 -0.61 -4.31 -15.79
N ILE A 98 -1.62 -3.69 -15.20
CA ILE A 98 -1.72 -2.22 -15.10
C ILE A 98 -1.27 -1.75 -13.72
N GLY A 99 -0.70 -2.65 -12.92
CA GLY A 99 -0.20 -2.37 -11.59
C GLY A 99 0.28 -3.63 -10.90
N GLU A 100 0.91 -3.45 -9.76
CA GLU A 100 1.48 -4.52 -8.94
C GLU A 100 1.57 -4.09 -7.48
N THR A 101 1.46 -5.06 -6.58
CA THR A 101 1.72 -4.87 -5.16
C THR A 101 3.05 -5.48 -4.75
N GLY A 102 3.59 -5.01 -3.63
CA GLY A 102 4.72 -5.65 -2.99
C GLY A 102 4.98 -5.11 -1.60
N GLN A 103 6.00 -5.68 -0.97
CA GLN A 103 6.50 -5.27 0.35
C GLN A 103 8.00 -5.08 0.32
N VAL A 104 8.48 -4.21 1.20
CA VAL A 104 9.90 -4.03 1.48
C VAL A 104 10.12 -3.79 2.96
N GLU A 105 11.19 -4.36 3.52
CA GLU A 105 11.67 -3.99 4.85
C GLU A 105 12.66 -2.84 4.71
N LEU A 106 12.42 -1.76 5.45
CA LEU A 106 13.35 -0.64 5.57
C LEU A 106 13.94 -0.67 6.96
N THR A 107 15.26 -0.80 7.04
CA THR A 107 15.95 -1.02 8.32
C THR A 107 16.13 0.24 9.16
N ASP A 108 15.96 1.41 8.55
CA ASP A 108 16.16 2.73 9.17
C ASP A 108 15.58 3.83 8.24
N THR A 109 15.84 5.10 8.57
CA THR A 109 15.37 6.28 7.83
C THR A 109 16.31 6.75 6.72
N ILE A 110 15.81 7.64 5.87
CA ILE A 110 16.59 8.31 4.83
C ILE A 110 17.73 9.17 5.39
N ASP A 111 17.64 9.63 6.64
CA ASP A 111 18.68 10.45 7.30
C ASP A 111 19.96 9.65 7.56
N LEU A 112 19.83 8.33 7.70
CA LEU A 112 20.96 7.40 7.72
C LEU A 112 21.28 6.79 6.34
N GLY A 113 20.66 7.32 5.28
CA GLY A 113 20.86 6.89 3.91
C GLY A 113 20.11 5.61 3.53
N VAL A 114 19.21 5.12 4.39
CA VAL A 114 18.43 3.91 4.12
C VAL A 114 17.29 4.23 3.17
N LYS A 115 17.26 3.49 2.07
CA LYS A 115 16.26 3.55 1.01
C LYS A 115 16.22 2.22 0.26
N ALA A 116 15.06 1.85 -0.22
CA ALA A 116 14.87 0.71 -1.10
C ALA A 116 14.74 1.17 -2.55
N GLN A 117 15.51 0.56 -3.44
CA GLN A 117 15.24 0.62 -4.88
C GLN A 117 14.26 -0.49 -5.21
N ILE A 118 13.07 -0.12 -5.67
CA ILE A 118 12.04 -1.06 -6.10
C ILE A 118 12.15 -1.20 -7.60
N GLU A 119 12.47 -2.41 -8.06
CA GLU A 119 12.37 -2.79 -9.47
C GLU A 119 10.95 -3.30 -9.71
N PHE A 120 10.26 -2.67 -10.65
CA PHE A 120 8.92 -3.12 -11.03
C PHE A 120 9.00 -4.43 -11.82
N ARG A 121 8.03 -5.32 -11.59
CA ARG A 121 7.91 -6.58 -12.35
C ARG A 121 7.48 -6.33 -13.79
N HIS A 122 6.80 -5.21 -14.02
CA HIS A 122 6.35 -4.76 -15.35
C HIS A 122 6.88 -3.37 -15.71
N VAL A 123 6.76 -3.01 -16.98
CA VAL A 123 7.10 -1.68 -17.50
C VAL A 123 5.84 -0.86 -17.68
N TYR A 124 5.78 0.30 -17.03
CA TYR A 124 4.65 1.24 -17.05
C TYR A 124 5.01 2.49 -17.86
N ASN A 125 4.05 3.16 -18.50
CA ASN A 125 4.31 4.40 -19.22
C ASN A 125 4.35 5.60 -18.28
N ASP A 126 3.35 5.70 -17.39
CA ASP A 126 3.27 6.77 -16.39
C ASP A 126 2.77 6.19 -15.05
N PRO A 127 3.63 5.49 -14.29
CA PRO A 127 3.24 4.86 -13.04
C PRO A 127 3.06 5.87 -11.90
N VAL A 128 2.18 5.51 -10.97
CA VAL A 128 2.06 6.12 -9.64
C VAL A 128 2.32 5.05 -8.59
N VAL A 129 2.81 5.47 -7.43
CA VAL A 129 3.12 4.55 -6.32
C VAL A 129 2.55 5.11 -5.03
N VAL A 130 1.76 4.31 -4.33
CA VAL A 130 1.29 4.60 -2.98
C VAL A 130 1.88 3.59 -2.01
N ALA A 131 2.23 4.01 -0.80
CA ALA A 131 2.92 3.19 0.17
C ALA A 131 2.40 3.41 1.60
N PHE A 132 2.55 2.40 2.45
CA PHE A 132 2.09 2.39 3.83
C PHE A 132 3.00 1.55 4.72
N ILE A 133 3.30 2.03 5.92
CA ILE A 133 4.07 1.29 6.93
C ILE A 133 3.10 0.39 7.71
N ASN A 134 3.21 -0.94 7.53
CA ASN A 134 2.29 -1.91 8.13
C ASN A 134 2.56 -2.19 9.61
N THR A 135 3.82 -2.07 10.02
CA THR A 135 4.31 -2.44 11.35
C THR A 135 4.50 -1.21 12.25
N ARG A 136 4.74 -1.49 13.54
CA ARG A 136 5.11 -0.50 14.55
C ARG A 136 6.17 -1.09 15.46
N ASN A 137 7.34 -1.33 14.90
CA ASN A 137 8.50 -1.88 15.61
C ASN A 137 9.27 -0.78 16.35
N GLY A 138 9.20 0.47 15.87
CA GLY A 138 9.70 1.67 16.55
C GLY A 138 8.56 2.56 17.01
N ASP A 139 8.67 3.19 18.17
CA ASP A 139 7.61 4.09 18.64
C ASP A 139 7.64 5.47 17.99
N ALA A 140 8.81 5.94 17.53
CA ALA A 140 8.96 7.26 16.91
C ALA A 140 8.05 7.44 15.68
N SER A 141 7.67 8.68 15.39
CA SER A 141 6.74 8.97 14.29
C SER A 141 7.45 8.91 12.95
N VAL A 142 6.88 8.20 11.98
CA VAL A 142 7.51 7.97 10.68
C VAL A 142 6.45 7.82 9.59
N SER A 143 6.77 8.27 8.39
CA SER A 143 5.93 8.11 7.20
C SER A 143 6.72 7.50 6.04
N PRO A 144 6.08 6.68 5.19
CA PRO A 144 6.70 6.25 3.94
C PRO A 144 6.68 7.40 2.92
N ARG A 145 7.74 7.49 2.13
CA ARG A 145 7.88 8.43 1.03
C ARG A 145 8.36 7.71 -0.21
N VAL A 146 7.96 8.20 -1.37
CA VAL A 146 8.39 7.69 -2.67
C VAL A 146 9.08 8.81 -3.45
N LYS A 147 10.12 8.48 -4.20
CA LYS A 147 10.73 9.39 -5.17
C LYS A 147 11.31 8.62 -6.35
N ASP A 148 11.83 9.37 -7.32
CA ASP A 148 12.53 8.82 -8.48
C ASP A 148 11.67 7.75 -9.22
N VAL A 149 10.37 8.01 -9.36
CA VAL A 149 9.44 7.13 -10.06
C VAL A 149 9.76 7.17 -11.56
N THR A 150 9.97 5.99 -12.13
CA THR A 150 10.29 5.76 -13.55
C THR A 150 9.38 4.67 -14.10
N SER A 151 9.47 4.39 -15.40
CA SER A 151 8.73 3.30 -16.06
C SER A 151 9.03 1.91 -15.50
N THR A 152 10.15 1.71 -14.80
CA THR A 152 10.64 0.39 -14.37
C THR A 152 10.94 0.29 -12.88
N GLY A 153 10.71 1.35 -12.11
CA GLY A 153 11.01 1.33 -10.69
C GLY A 153 10.81 2.66 -9.99
N CYS A 154 11.01 2.65 -8.68
CA CYS A 154 11.02 3.83 -7.84
C CYS A 154 11.95 3.65 -6.63
N THR A 155 12.15 4.72 -5.86
CA THR A 155 12.78 4.65 -4.54
C THR A 155 11.73 4.82 -3.45
N ILE A 156 11.67 3.89 -2.50
CA ILE A 156 10.85 4.00 -1.28
C ILE A 156 11.76 4.17 -0.07
N TYR A 157 11.41 5.06 0.85
CA TYR A 157 12.16 5.28 2.08
C TYR A 157 11.22 5.71 3.22
N MET A 158 11.73 5.63 4.45
CA MET A 158 11.08 6.15 5.64
C MET A 158 11.68 7.51 6.01
N GLN A 159 10.84 8.42 6.47
CA GLN A 159 11.28 9.72 6.97
C GLN A 159 10.53 10.08 8.24
N GLU A 160 11.27 10.49 9.26
CA GLU A 160 10.74 10.99 10.53
C GLU A 160 10.62 12.52 10.51
N PRO A 161 9.61 13.10 11.18
CA PRO A 161 9.47 14.53 11.43
C PRO A 161 10.70 15.27 12.00
N ASP A 162 11.51 14.58 12.81
CA ASP A 162 12.64 15.13 13.57
C ASP A 162 14.01 14.63 13.06
N HIS A 163 14.03 13.90 11.93
CA HIS A 163 15.22 13.44 11.22
C HIS A 163 16.17 12.56 12.04
N GLN A 164 15.63 11.57 12.77
CA GLN A 164 16.42 10.63 13.56
C GLN A 164 16.48 9.24 12.92
N ASN A 165 16.96 8.27 13.70
CA ASN A 165 17.01 6.87 13.32
C ASN A 165 15.73 6.15 13.75
N HIS A 166 15.40 5.06 13.04
CA HIS A 166 14.19 4.30 13.31
C HIS A 166 14.46 2.80 13.39
N SER A 167 13.62 2.08 14.14
CA SER A 167 13.61 0.62 14.09
C SER A 167 13.23 0.14 12.68
N PRO A 168 13.62 -1.08 12.28
CA PRO A 168 13.17 -1.65 11.01
C PRO A 168 11.65 -1.73 10.92
N GLU A 169 11.05 -1.35 9.80
CA GLU A 169 9.61 -1.49 9.55
C GLU A 169 9.34 -2.14 8.19
N THR A 170 8.19 -2.81 8.07
CA THR A 170 7.67 -3.35 6.80
C THR A 170 6.77 -2.33 6.13
N VAL A 171 7.04 -2.04 4.85
CA VAL A 171 6.28 -1.11 4.01
C VAL A 171 5.65 -1.89 2.86
N SER A 172 4.33 -1.84 2.76
CA SER A 172 3.60 -2.28 1.55
C SER A 172 3.51 -1.13 0.56
N TYR A 173 3.50 -1.46 -0.73
CA TYR A 173 3.29 -0.50 -1.81
C TYR A 173 2.38 -1.07 -2.89
N ILE A 174 1.71 -0.16 -3.61
CA ILE A 174 0.97 -0.44 -4.84
C ILE A 174 1.52 0.49 -5.91
N VAL A 175 1.91 -0.10 -7.04
CA VAL A 175 2.24 0.61 -8.28
C VAL A 175 1.04 0.47 -9.21
N ALA A 176 0.65 1.53 -9.90
CA ALA A 176 -0.38 1.47 -10.93
C ALA A 176 -0.07 2.40 -12.10
N GLU A 177 -0.41 1.96 -13.30
CA GLU A 177 -0.44 2.81 -14.49
C GLU A 177 -1.52 3.88 -14.33
N LYS A 178 -1.19 5.15 -14.57
CA LYS A 178 -2.20 6.22 -14.55
C LYS A 178 -3.30 5.97 -15.57
N GLY A 179 -4.50 6.38 -15.20
CA GLY A 179 -5.71 6.18 -16.00
C GLY A 179 -6.79 5.47 -15.22
N ARG A 180 -7.92 5.26 -15.89
CA ARG A 180 -9.07 4.55 -15.36
C ARG A 180 -9.15 3.16 -15.97
N TRP A 181 -9.22 2.15 -15.12
CA TRP A 181 -9.07 0.75 -15.51
C TRP A 181 -10.14 -0.11 -14.86
N GLU A 182 -10.55 -1.16 -15.57
CA GLU A 182 -11.43 -2.20 -15.07
C GLU A 182 -10.63 -3.49 -14.90
N LEU A 183 -10.57 -3.98 -13.66
CA LEU A 183 -9.80 -5.15 -13.26
C LEU A 183 -10.54 -6.44 -13.58
N SER A 184 -9.80 -7.51 -13.83
CA SER A 184 -10.39 -8.86 -13.85
C SER A 184 -11.05 -9.12 -12.49
N GLY A 185 -12.38 -9.21 -12.45
CA GLY A 185 -13.14 -9.17 -11.19
C GLY A 185 -14.23 -8.09 -11.16
N GLY A 186 -14.23 -7.19 -12.15
CA GLY A 186 -15.27 -6.16 -12.34
C GLY A 186 -15.09 -4.93 -11.45
N LEU A 187 -13.95 -4.82 -10.76
CA LEU A 187 -13.60 -3.68 -9.94
C LEU A 187 -12.97 -2.60 -10.80
N THR A 188 -13.45 -1.37 -10.67
CA THR A 188 -12.83 -0.22 -11.34
C THR A 188 -11.90 0.52 -10.39
N PHE A 189 -10.76 0.99 -10.91
CA PHE A 189 -9.96 1.99 -10.23
C PHE A 189 -9.54 3.11 -11.18
N GLU A 190 -9.17 4.24 -10.60
CA GLU A 190 -8.53 5.35 -11.31
C GLU A 190 -7.26 5.75 -10.57
N ALA A 191 -6.15 5.87 -11.30
CA ALA A 191 -4.86 6.30 -10.77
C ALA A 191 -4.42 7.59 -11.44
N GLY A 192 -3.82 8.48 -10.66
CA GLY A 192 -3.33 9.77 -11.13
C GLY A 192 -2.24 10.35 -10.24
N SER A 193 -1.65 11.44 -10.70
CA SER A 193 -0.68 12.21 -9.93
C SER A 193 -1.03 13.68 -10.01
N HIS A 194 -0.81 14.41 -8.92
CA HIS A 194 -1.04 15.85 -8.88
C HIS A 194 0.15 16.56 -8.25
N SER A 195 0.67 17.58 -8.93
CA SER A 195 1.76 18.42 -8.40
C SER A 195 1.17 19.66 -7.76
N THR A 196 1.52 19.93 -6.51
CA THR A 196 0.99 21.06 -5.74
C THR A 196 2.02 21.60 -4.75
N ASP A 197 1.99 22.90 -4.48
CA ASP A 197 2.67 23.56 -3.37
C ASP A 197 1.69 23.92 -2.23
N ARG A 198 0.41 23.52 -2.35
CA ARG A 198 -0.54 23.63 -1.26
C ARG A 198 -0.18 22.64 -0.18
N ALA A 199 -0.03 23.16 1.03
CA ALA A 199 0.22 22.37 2.22
C ALA A 199 -0.68 22.83 3.36
N ARG A 200 -1.01 21.88 4.23
CA ARG A 200 -1.71 22.13 5.48
C ARG A 200 -0.76 21.80 6.64
N GLY A 201 -0.94 22.53 7.74
CA GLY A 201 -0.30 22.27 9.01
C GLY A 201 -1.27 22.46 10.15
N LYS A 202 -0.80 22.24 11.37
CA LYS A 202 -1.65 22.34 12.58
C LYS A 202 -2.44 23.64 12.66
N GLY A 203 -3.73 23.50 12.94
CA GLY A 203 -4.65 24.60 13.17
C GLY A 203 -5.04 25.39 11.91
N MET A 204 -4.46 25.08 10.76
CA MET A 204 -4.83 25.66 9.47
C MET A 204 -6.06 24.96 8.90
N ASN A 205 -6.89 25.72 8.17
CA ASN A 205 -7.95 25.12 7.38
C ASN A 205 -7.34 24.34 6.21
N PHE A 206 -7.93 23.21 5.86
CA PHE A 206 -7.52 22.48 4.67
C PHE A 206 -7.97 23.23 3.41
N GLU A 207 -6.98 23.65 2.60
CA GLU A 207 -7.20 24.31 1.31
C GLU A 207 -6.55 23.49 0.19
N GLY A 208 -6.94 22.22 0.05
CA GLY A 208 -6.40 21.35 -0.99
C GLY A 208 -6.83 21.70 -2.42
N ASP A 209 -6.14 21.11 -3.39
CA ASP A 209 -6.54 21.19 -4.79
C ASP A 209 -7.64 20.17 -5.08
N PRO A 210 -8.70 20.54 -5.82
CA PRO A 210 -9.75 19.61 -6.21
C PRO A 210 -9.27 18.69 -7.33
N ILE A 211 -9.43 17.38 -7.14
CA ILE A 211 -9.21 16.34 -8.14
C ILE A 211 -10.57 15.81 -8.59
N SER A 212 -10.81 15.82 -9.90
CA SER A 212 -12.01 15.22 -10.49
C SER A 212 -11.67 13.89 -11.13
N PHE A 213 -12.49 12.87 -10.87
CA PHE A 213 -12.37 11.60 -11.57
C PHE A 213 -12.83 11.75 -13.03
N SER A 214 -12.22 10.98 -13.93
CA SER A 214 -12.59 10.95 -15.35
C SER A 214 -14.03 10.47 -15.58
N ALA A 215 -14.55 9.67 -14.66
CA ALA A 215 -15.97 9.32 -14.55
C ALA A 215 -16.35 9.07 -13.08
N SER A 216 -17.59 9.37 -12.71
CA SER A 216 -18.06 9.13 -11.34
C SER A 216 -18.10 7.64 -10.98
N PHE A 217 -17.68 7.32 -9.76
CA PHE A 217 -17.89 6.01 -9.15
C PHE A 217 -19.34 5.84 -8.69
N GLN A 218 -19.79 4.59 -8.52
CA GLN A 218 -21.15 4.30 -8.04
C GLN A 218 -21.33 4.65 -6.56
N LYS A 219 -20.26 4.52 -5.78
CA LYS A 219 -20.15 4.88 -4.36
C LYS A 219 -18.85 5.65 -4.16
N ASN A 220 -18.68 6.32 -3.03
CA ASN A 220 -17.41 6.95 -2.70
C ASN A 220 -16.29 5.88 -2.76
N PRO A 221 -15.22 6.10 -3.54
CA PRO A 221 -14.12 5.15 -3.66
C PRO A 221 -13.22 5.18 -2.41
N ALA A 222 -12.39 4.14 -2.25
CA ALA A 222 -11.25 4.17 -1.34
C ALA A 222 -10.09 4.91 -2.04
N VAL A 223 -9.66 6.05 -1.49
CA VAL A 223 -8.57 6.87 -2.05
C VAL A 223 -7.30 6.65 -1.24
N LEU A 224 -6.25 6.20 -1.91
CA LEU A 224 -4.91 6.06 -1.37
C LEU A 224 -4.00 7.13 -1.97
N HIS A 225 -3.04 7.65 -1.22
CA HIS A 225 -2.14 8.70 -1.70
C HIS A 225 -0.78 8.66 -0.99
N THR A 226 0.27 9.09 -1.70
CA THR A 226 1.63 9.22 -1.16
C THR A 226 2.40 10.26 -1.98
N LEU A 227 3.35 10.97 -1.36
CA LEU A 227 4.29 11.83 -2.09
C LEU A 227 5.22 10.96 -2.94
N ASN A 228 5.29 11.23 -4.25
CA ASN A 228 6.15 10.57 -5.24
C ASN A 228 7.37 11.43 -5.63
N THR A 229 7.60 12.54 -4.92
CA THR A 229 8.81 13.36 -5.01
C THR A 229 9.33 13.72 -3.62
N ASN A 230 10.50 14.36 -3.59
CA ASN A 230 11.12 14.89 -2.38
C ASN A 230 11.77 16.25 -2.65
N ALA A 231 10.96 17.30 -2.76
CA ALA A 231 11.42 18.66 -3.05
C ALA A 231 11.46 19.57 -1.83
N ASN A 232 10.68 19.27 -0.78
CA ASN A 232 10.74 20.03 0.47
C ASN A 232 11.97 19.67 1.29
N VAL A 233 12.50 20.68 2.01
CA VAL A 233 13.58 20.50 2.97
C VAL A 233 13.04 19.93 4.28
N ASP A 234 11.88 20.44 4.71
CA ASP A 234 11.17 19.95 5.88
C ASP A 234 10.39 18.66 5.55
N TRP A 235 10.12 17.88 6.58
CA TRP A 235 9.28 16.70 6.50
C TRP A 235 7.88 17.05 5.96
N MET A 236 7.37 16.20 5.09
CA MET A 236 6.03 16.30 4.52
C MET A 236 5.41 14.91 4.39
N THR A 237 4.09 14.86 4.45
CA THR A 237 3.25 13.77 3.99
C THR A 237 2.16 14.34 3.08
N SER A 238 1.14 13.55 2.77
CA SER A 238 0.00 13.98 1.95
C SER A 238 -1.30 13.73 2.70
N LEU A 239 -2.32 14.53 2.40
CA LEU A 239 -3.65 14.39 2.96
C LEU A 239 -4.70 14.54 1.85
N ALA A 240 -5.61 13.58 1.76
CA ALA A 240 -6.81 13.67 0.94
C ALA A 240 -8.03 13.88 1.84
N THR A 241 -8.99 14.69 1.40
CA THR A 241 -10.26 14.90 2.13
C THR A 241 -11.42 15.02 1.15
N SER A 242 -12.64 15.17 1.68
CA SER A 242 -13.85 15.46 0.88
C SER A 242 -14.08 14.44 -0.25
N VAL A 243 -13.83 13.16 0.01
CA VAL A 243 -14.01 12.10 -0.99
C VAL A 243 -15.49 11.97 -1.34
N THR A 244 -15.80 12.09 -2.62
CA THR A 244 -17.13 11.92 -3.21
C THR A 244 -17.05 10.91 -4.36
N THR A 245 -18.20 10.56 -4.95
CA THR A 245 -18.23 9.75 -6.17
C THR A 245 -17.56 10.42 -7.37
N GLY A 246 -17.43 11.75 -7.38
CA GLY A 246 -16.90 12.52 -8.52
C GLY A 246 -15.48 13.02 -8.36
N GLY A 247 -14.91 12.95 -7.15
CA GLY A 247 -13.59 13.49 -6.88
C GLY A 247 -13.30 13.63 -5.40
N PHE A 248 -12.21 14.29 -5.08
CA PHE A 248 -11.72 14.55 -3.72
C PHE A 248 -10.84 15.81 -3.73
N GLN A 249 -10.36 16.25 -2.57
CA GLN A 249 -9.35 17.31 -2.48
C GLN A 249 -8.05 16.72 -1.94
N ILE A 250 -6.90 17.25 -2.38
CA ILE A 250 -5.58 16.74 -1.97
C ILE A 250 -4.59 17.89 -1.73
N ALA A 251 -3.74 17.73 -0.72
CA ALA A 251 -2.65 18.66 -0.40
C ALA A 251 -1.46 17.92 0.23
N GLN A 252 -0.35 18.63 0.38
CA GLN A 252 0.73 18.22 1.28
C GLN A 252 0.30 18.48 2.75
N GLU A 253 0.88 17.75 3.69
CA GLU A 253 0.64 17.90 5.14
C GLU A 253 2.00 17.87 5.85
N TYR A 254 2.26 18.87 6.70
CA TYR A 254 3.52 18.92 7.47
C TYR A 254 3.29 18.86 8.99
N ALA A 255 2.06 18.59 9.42
CA ALA A 255 1.64 18.52 10.81
C ALA A 255 2.16 19.73 11.62
N GLU A 256 2.92 19.50 12.68
CA GLU A 256 3.61 20.53 13.48
C GLU A 256 5.11 20.62 13.16
N THR A 257 5.59 19.89 12.14
CA THR A 257 7.03 19.77 11.88
C THR A 257 7.65 21.09 11.45
N SER A 258 6.84 21.97 10.89
CA SER A 258 7.28 23.24 10.40
C SER A 258 7.33 24.26 11.55
N THR A 259 8.48 24.93 11.76
CA THR A 259 8.62 26.05 12.74
C THR A 259 7.90 27.34 12.30
N LEU A 260 6.86 27.21 11.46
CA LEU A 260 6.43 28.24 10.52
C LEU A 260 5.53 29.28 11.14
N ASN A 261 6.19 30.27 11.72
CA ASN A 261 5.69 31.62 11.74
C ASN A 261 6.04 32.27 10.37
N ASP A 262 5.14 32.17 9.39
CA ASP A 262 4.95 33.11 8.26
C ASP A 262 5.98 33.24 7.10
N ALA A 263 6.96 32.35 6.86
CA ALA A 263 7.93 32.57 5.76
C ALA A 263 8.55 31.37 5.02
N VAL A 264 7.90 30.20 4.92
CA VAL A 264 8.39 29.11 4.06
C VAL A 264 7.76 29.12 2.68
N THR A 265 8.61 28.96 1.67
CA THR A 265 8.19 28.58 0.32
C THR A 265 8.02 27.06 0.32
N ILE A 266 6.78 26.58 0.38
CA ILE A 266 6.48 25.17 0.17
C ILE A 266 6.91 24.82 -1.25
N ALA A 267 7.76 23.81 -1.38
CA ALA A 267 8.15 23.33 -2.69
C ALA A 267 6.98 22.56 -3.31
N THR A 268 6.81 22.70 -4.62
CA THR A 268 5.87 21.85 -5.35
C THR A 268 6.34 20.40 -5.30
N GLU A 269 5.49 19.52 -4.77
CA GLU A 269 5.70 18.07 -4.78
C GLU A 269 4.58 17.37 -5.53
N THR A 270 4.88 16.22 -6.09
CA THR A 270 3.89 15.38 -6.77
C THR A 270 3.35 14.33 -5.81
N ILE A 271 2.05 14.29 -5.64
CA ILE A 271 1.33 13.27 -4.89
C ILE A 271 0.73 12.28 -5.89
N GLY A 272 1.13 11.02 -5.82
CA GLY A 272 0.45 9.93 -6.53
C GLY A 272 -0.75 9.46 -5.72
N TRP A 273 -1.82 9.12 -6.42
CA TRP A 273 -3.05 8.65 -5.81
C TRP A 273 -3.70 7.52 -6.62
N ILE A 274 -4.42 6.65 -5.92
CA ILE A 274 -5.21 5.58 -6.51
C ILE A 274 -6.58 5.54 -5.83
N ALA A 275 -7.65 5.65 -6.60
CA ALA A 275 -9.03 5.57 -6.16
C ALA A 275 -9.66 4.26 -6.64
N PHE A 276 -10.01 3.37 -5.72
CA PHE A 276 -10.63 2.08 -6.02
C PHE A 276 -12.12 2.09 -5.68
N GLU A 277 -12.94 1.40 -6.47
CA GLU A 277 -14.24 0.94 -5.97
C GLU A 277 -14.05 0.07 -4.72
N THR A 278 -14.98 0.18 -3.76
CA THR A 278 -14.94 -0.62 -2.54
C THR A 278 -15.57 -1.99 -2.76
N GLY A 279 -14.97 -3.03 -2.19
CA GLY A 279 -15.48 -4.38 -2.27
C GLY A 279 -14.40 -5.41 -1.98
N PHE A 280 -14.72 -6.67 -2.23
CA PHE A 280 -13.76 -7.77 -2.17
C PHE A 280 -14.04 -8.72 -3.34
N GLY A 281 -13.03 -9.48 -3.74
CA GLY A 281 -13.12 -10.37 -4.89
C GLY A 281 -11.76 -10.92 -5.26
N MET A 282 -11.66 -11.47 -6.47
CA MET A 282 -10.43 -12.05 -6.98
C MET A 282 -9.94 -11.25 -8.19
N ILE A 283 -8.63 -11.03 -8.28
CA ILE A 283 -7.94 -10.60 -9.49
C ILE A 283 -7.03 -11.76 -9.91
N GLY A 284 -7.43 -12.45 -10.99
CA GLY A 284 -6.90 -13.78 -11.25
C GLY A 284 -7.23 -14.73 -10.08
N GLU A 285 -6.20 -15.26 -9.43
CA GLU A 285 -6.30 -16.13 -8.26
C GLU A 285 -6.03 -15.41 -6.93
N ASN A 286 -5.73 -14.10 -6.98
CA ASN A 286 -5.36 -13.31 -5.80
C ASN A 286 -6.58 -12.61 -5.20
N LEU A 287 -6.83 -12.83 -3.91
CA LEU A 287 -7.84 -12.11 -3.15
C LEU A 287 -7.49 -10.62 -3.02
N PHE A 288 -8.50 -9.76 -3.14
CA PHE A 288 -8.44 -8.36 -2.71
C PHE A 288 -9.56 -8.01 -1.73
N ILE A 289 -9.28 -7.06 -0.84
CA ILE A 289 -10.25 -6.43 0.06
C ILE A 289 -9.97 -4.92 0.08
N ILE A 290 -10.94 -4.13 -0.38
CA ILE A 290 -10.83 -2.69 -0.55
C ILE A 290 -12.00 -2.01 0.15
N GLY A 291 -11.71 -1.00 0.96
CA GLY A 291 -12.75 -0.29 1.68
C GLY A 291 -12.30 1.06 2.20
N HIS A 292 -13.25 1.77 2.76
CA HIS A 292 -13.00 2.93 3.61
C HIS A 292 -14.06 2.97 4.69
N TYR A 293 -13.73 3.58 5.82
CA TYR A 293 -14.66 3.70 6.94
C TYR A 293 -14.22 4.78 7.93
N ASP A 294 -15.20 5.38 8.59
CA ASP A 294 -15.06 6.24 9.76
C ASP A 294 -15.78 5.55 10.92
N ASP A 295 -15.04 5.16 11.96
CA ASP A 295 -15.66 4.54 13.14
C ASP A 295 -16.12 5.55 14.20
N GLY A 296 -15.82 6.83 14.01
CA GLY A 296 -16.11 7.92 14.95
C GLY A 296 -15.33 7.83 16.27
N VAL A 297 -14.33 6.96 16.36
CA VAL A 297 -13.50 6.77 17.55
C VAL A 297 -12.15 7.45 17.34
N SER A 298 -11.67 8.19 18.34
CA SER A 298 -10.30 8.75 18.30
C SER A 298 -9.24 7.66 18.11
N ASN A 299 -8.48 7.77 17.03
CA ASN A 299 -7.50 6.77 16.60
C ASN A 299 -6.06 7.30 16.58
N GLY A 300 -5.74 8.30 17.41
CA GLY A 300 -4.35 8.70 17.63
C GLY A 300 -3.53 7.64 18.36
N VAL A 301 -2.22 7.82 18.38
CA VAL A 301 -1.33 6.91 19.10
C VAL A 301 -1.53 7.08 20.61
N GLY A 302 -1.59 5.95 21.33
CA GLY A 302 -1.97 5.93 22.74
C GLY A 302 -3.49 5.88 22.97
N GLN A 303 -4.28 5.96 21.91
CA GLN A 303 -5.74 5.78 21.92
C GLN A 303 -6.15 4.44 21.28
N THR A 304 -7.42 4.31 20.91
CA THR A 304 -7.97 3.08 20.32
C THR A 304 -7.58 2.98 18.86
N GLN A 305 -6.80 1.97 18.50
CA GLN A 305 -6.48 1.68 17.10
C GLN A 305 -7.75 1.43 16.28
N PHE A 306 -7.73 1.89 15.03
CA PHE A 306 -8.70 1.47 14.02
C PHE A 306 -8.34 0.06 13.55
N ILE A 307 -9.32 -0.86 13.48
CA ILE A 307 -9.10 -2.25 13.03
C ILE A 307 -9.76 -2.48 11.68
N ILE A 308 -8.93 -2.72 10.66
CA ILE A 308 -9.36 -3.27 9.38
C ILE A 308 -9.49 -4.78 9.54
N ASN A 309 -10.70 -5.30 9.32
CA ASN A 309 -10.95 -6.73 9.33
C ASN A 309 -10.68 -7.32 7.94
N LEU A 310 -9.78 -8.30 7.91
CA LEU A 310 -9.36 -9.05 6.72
C LEU A 310 -9.82 -10.50 6.86
N PHE A 311 -9.89 -11.21 5.74
CA PHE A 311 -10.25 -12.61 5.70
C PHE A 311 -9.64 -13.26 4.46
N GLY A 312 -9.57 -14.59 4.44
CA GLY A 312 -9.18 -15.36 3.26
C GLY A 312 -7.69 -15.36 2.92
N TYR A 313 -6.87 -14.52 3.56
CA TYR A 313 -5.42 -14.55 3.37
C TYR A 313 -4.75 -15.66 4.21
N GLU A 314 -3.73 -16.32 3.64
CA GLU A 314 -2.87 -17.24 4.40
C GLU A 314 -1.78 -16.50 5.18
N ASN A 315 -1.27 -15.40 4.61
CA ASN A 315 -0.22 -14.56 5.18
C ASN A 315 -0.75 -13.11 5.31
N PRO A 316 -0.10 -12.25 6.12
CA PRO A 316 -0.43 -10.82 6.12
C PRO A 316 -0.34 -10.25 4.69
N PRO A 317 -1.41 -9.63 4.14
CA PRO A 317 -1.48 -9.19 2.75
C PRO A 317 -0.62 -7.95 2.49
N ASP A 318 -0.37 -7.64 1.22
CA ASP A 318 0.12 -6.32 0.82
C ASP A 318 -1.04 -5.33 1.00
N ILE A 319 -0.99 -4.52 2.06
CA ILE A 319 -2.07 -3.57 2.38
C ILE A 319 -1.52 -2.16 2.47
N VAL A 320 -2.10 -1.26 1.69
CA VAL A 320 -1.85 0.19 1.78
C VAL A 320 -3.06 0.88 2.38
N VAL A 321 -2.82 1.76 3.35
CA VAL A 321 -3.85 2.51 4.07
C VAL A 321 -3.51 4.01 4.00
N ALA A 322 -4.53 4.85 3.85
CA ALA A 322 -4.42 6.30 3.86
C ALA A 322 -5.51 6.93 4.74
N VAL A 323 -5.23 8.09 5.32
CA VAL A 323 -6.23 8.96 5.97
C VAL A 323 -6.97 9.72 4.87
N ILE A 324 -8.30 9.78 4.93
CA ILE A 324 -9.14 10.46 3.94
C ILE A 324 -10.05 11.54 4.56
N GLY A 325 -9.63 12.15 5.67
CA GLY A 325 -10.41 13.14 6.42
C GLY A 325 -9.58 14.18 7.18
N GLU A 326 -10.28 15.11 7.82
CA GLU A 326 -9.69 16.20 8.63
C GLU A 326 -10.55 16.48 9.88
N ASN A 327 -11.08 15.43 10.50
CA ASN A 327 -11.96 15.58 11.66
C ASN A 327 -11.22 16.26 12.84
N GLY A 328 -9.90 16.11 12.94
CA GLY A 328 -9.01 16.83 13.85
C GLY A 328 -8.29 18.04 13.22
N ARG A 329 -7.93 19.01 14.06
CA ARG A 329 -7.19 20.21 13.63
C ARG A 329 -5.67 20.01 13.58
N ASP A 330 -5.21 18.93 14.17
CA ASP A 330 -3.83 18.51 14.17
C ASP A 330 -3.59 17.68 12.89
N GLY A 331 -2.37 17.67 12.35
CA GLY A 331 -2.05 16.99 11.10
C GLY A 331 -1.81 15.51 11.35
N SER A 332 -2.36 14.63 10.52
CA SER A 332 -2.14 13.19 10.66
C SER A 332 -1.97 12.43 9.35
N TRP A 333 -1.40 11.24 9.48
CA TRP A 333 -1.26 10.26 8.41
C TRP A 333 -1.49 8.85 8.93
N ALA A 334 -1.75 7.90 8.02
CA ALA A 334 -1.96 6.51 8.43
C ALA A 334 -0.62 5.83 8.73
N ARG A 335 -0.55 5.10 9.86
CA ARG A 335 0.52 4.15 10.14
C ARG A 335 0.00 2.91 10.86
N GLY A 336 0.64 1.77 10.67
CA GLY A 336 0.38 0.56 11.42
C GLY A 336 0.44 0.77 12.94
N SER A 337 -0.44 0.07 13.67
CA SER A 337 -0.50 0.10 15.13
C SER A 337 0.37 -0.96 15.82
N GLY A 338 0.93 -1.88 15.04
CA GLY A 338 1.58 -3.11 15.52
C GLY A 338 0.70 -4.36 15.41
N THR A 339 -0.59 -4.22 15.04
CA THR A 339 -1.43 -5.35 14.63
C THR A 339 -1.33 -5.53 13.11
N TYR A 340 -0.67 -6.59 12.65
CA TYR A 340 -0.59 -6.93 11.23
C TYR A 340 -0.57 -8.46 11.04
N SER A 341 -1.69 -9.00 10.57
CA SER A 341 -1.91 -10.44 10.40
C SER A 341 -2.71 -10.72 9.12
N SER A 342 -2.96 -12.01 8.82
CA SER A 342 -3.86 -12.40 7.73
C SER A 342 -5.34 -12.04 7.97
N THR A 343 -5.71 -11.70 9.21
CA THR A 343 -7.10 -11.39 9.59
C THR A 343 -7.31 -9.95 10.00
N ASN A 344 -6.25 -9.20 10.33
CA ASN A 344 -6.38 -7.84 10.84
C ASN A 344 -5.19 -6.96 10.46
N GLN A 345 -5.48 -5.71 10.10
CA GLN A 345 -4.51 -4.61 10.14
C GLN A 345 -5.04 -3.56 11.12
N GLY A 346 -4.25 -3.27 12.16
CA GLY A 346 -4.51 -2.15 13.05
C GLY A 346 -3.79 -0.89 12.57
N VAL A 347 -4.43 0.26 12.71
CA VAL A 347 -3.99 1.54 12.16
C VAL A 347 -4.20 2.65 13.18
N TYR A 348 -3.26 3.59 13.23
CA TYR A 348 -3.42 4.87 13.91
C TYR A 348 -3.40 6.02 12.89
N ALA A 349 -4.10 7.10 13.25
CA ALA A 349 -3.83 8.43 12.73
C ALA A 349 -2.59 8.93 13.49
N GLU A 350 -1.42 8.71 12.89
CA GLU A 350 -0.14 9.14 13.44
C GLU A 350 -0.03 10.66 13.34
N GLU A 351 0.37 11.29 14.43
CA GLU A 351 0.79 12.69 14.51
C GLU A 351 2.31 12.75 14.70
N ASP A 352 2.91 13.92 14.45
CA ASP A 352 4.33 14.10 14.74
C ASP A 352 4.61 14.21 16.25
N GLN A 353 5.90 14.13 16.62
CA GLN A 353 6.37 14.29 18.00
C GLN A 353 7.35 15.47 18.13
N ARG A 354 7.32 16.42 17.19
CA ARG A 354 8.36 17.44 17.09
C ARG A 354 8.10 18.59 18.07
N SER A 355 6.86 19.04 18.20
CA SER A 355 6.53 20.16 19.10
C SER A 355 6.17 19.69 20.51
N ASP A 356 5.46 18.57 20.63
CA ASP A 356 5.27 17.85 21.88
C ASP A 356 5.26 16.33 21.65
N VAL A 357 5.06 15.54 22.71
CA VAL A 357 5.09 14.07 22.62
C VAL A 357 3.69 13.46 22.48
N GLU A 358 2.64 14.28 22.55
CA GLU A 358 1.26 13.83 22.44
C GLU A 358 0.95 13.50 20.99
N ARG A 359 0.19 12.43 20.78
CA ARG A 359 -0.19 11.96 19.44
C ARG A 359 -1.65 11.54 19.35
N GLY A 360 -2.45 11.99 20.31
CA GLY A 360 -3.87 11.72 20.41
C GLY A 360 -4.63 12.58 19.42
N HIS A 361 -5.30 11.93 18.47
CA HIS A 361 -6.01 12.59 17.38
C HIS A 361 -7.53 12.41 17.54
N ALA A 362 -8.31 13.32 16.94
CA ALA A 362 -9.72 13.03 16.67
C ALA A 362 -9.86 11.80 15.76
N SER A 363 -11.05 11.19 15.72
CA SER A 363 -11.33 10.08 14.80
C SER A 363 -11.06 10.50 13.37
N GLU A 364 -10.32 9.72 12.59
CA GLU A 364 -10.09 10.01 11.16
C GLU A 364 -10.61 8.85 10.30
N PRO A 365 -11.28 9.12 9.17
CA PRO A 365 -11.65 8.08 8.24
C PRO A 365 -10.41 7.53 7.54
N PHE A 366 -10.34 6.20 7.42
CA PHE A 366 -9.27 5.51 6.69
C PHE A 366 -9.81 4.86 5.42
N ALA A 367 -9.01 4.87 4.36
CA ALA A 367 -9.19 4.06 3.17
C ALA A 367 -8.07 3.02 3.07
N TRP A 368 -8.38 1.83 2.55
CA TRP A 368 -7.41 0.76 2.37
C TRP A 368 -7.64 -0.03 1.09
N ALA A 369 -6.55 -0.59 0.56
CA ALA A 369 -6.60 -1.68 -0.40
C ALA A 369 -5.60 -2.76 0.02
N ALA A 370 -6.12 -3.97 0.24
CA ALA A 370 -5.36 -5.16 0.57
C ALA A 370 -5.40 -6.15 -0.59
N PHE A 371 -4.26 -6.74 -0.93
CA PHE A 371 -4.12 -7.78 -1.95
C PHE A 371 -3.25 -8.92 -1.40
N GLU A 372 -3.37 -10.12 -1.97
CA GLU A 372 -2.36 -11.15 -1.73
C GLU A 372 -0.96 -10.65 -2.06
N ARG A 373 0.05 -11.24 -1.41
CA ARG A 373 1.43 -10.77 -1.55
C ARG A 373 1.90 -10.87 -3.00
N ASN A 374 2.54 -9.80 -3.47
CA ASN A 374 3.09 -9.70 -4.83
C ASN A 374 2.02 -9.92 -5.91
N THR A 375 0.81 -9.39 -5.71
CA THR A 375 -0.26 -9.48 -6.70
C THR A 375 0.07 -8.62 -7.91
N ASP A 376 -0.06 -9.20 -9.11
CA ASP A 376 -0.15 -8.43 -10.35
C ASP A 376 -1.60 -8.00 -10.56
N ILE A 377 -1.82 -6.70 -10.71
CA ILE A 377 -3.13 -6.12 -10.95
C ILE A 377 -3.38 -6.15 -12.45
N ILE A 378 -4.29 -7.02 -12.89
CA ILE A 378 -4.50 -7.31 -14.31
C ILE A 378 -5.87 -6.84 -14.79
N LEU A 379 -5.94 -6.39 -16.04
CA LEU A 379 -7.19 -6.00 -16.67
C LEU A 379 -8.14 -7.20 -16.83
N VAL A 380 -9.44 -6.93 -16.93
CA VAL A 380 -10.39 -7.90 -17.51
C VAL A 380 -9.79 -8.35 -18.83
N SER A 381 -9.58 -9.67 -19.01
CA SER A 381 -9.14 -10.17 -20.31
C SER A 381 -10.11 -9.61 -21.34
N GLN A 382 -9.64 -8.77 -22.27
CA GLN A 382 -10.36 -8.67 -23.53
C GLN A 382 -10.25 -10.08 -24.11
N GLN A 383 -11.25 -10.93 -23.86
CA GLN A 383 -11.45 -12.12 -24.64
C GLN A 383 -11.33 -11.64 -26.09
N PRO A 384 -10.33 -12.10 -26.88
CA PRO A 384 -10.40 -11.87 -28.31
C PRO A 384 -11.75 -12.42 -28.70
N SER A 385 -12.58 -11.58 -29.32
CA SER A 385 -13.89 -12.02 -29.81
C SER A 385 -13.65 -13.05 -30.91
N ASN A 386 -13.40 -14.30 -30.52
CA ASN A 386 -13.58 -15.45 -31.38
C ASN A 386 -15.08 -15.68 -31.48
N SER A 387 -15.79 -14.70 -32.03
CA SER A 387 -16.98 -15.01 -32.78
C SER A 387 -16.49 -15.81 -33.98
N PRO A 388 -16.83 -17.10 -34.13
CA PRO A 388 -16.70 -17.70 -35.43
C PRO A 388 -17.51 -16.81 -36.38
N SER A 389 -16.86 -16.27 -37.40
CA SER A 389 -17.54 -15.71 -38.55
C SER A 389 -18.43 -16.82 -39.11
N VAL A 390 -19.66 -16.93 -38.61
CA VAL A 390 -20.71 -17.70 -39.25
C VAL A 390 -21.05 -16.88 -40.49
N ALA A 391 -20.44 -17.28 -41.61
CA ALA A 391 -20.91 -16.85 -42.91
C ALA A 391 -22.42 -17.12 -42.98
N PRO A 392 -23.24 -16.18 -43.46
CA PRO A 392 -24.68 -16.40 -43.54
C PRO A 392 -24.94 -17.64 -44.41
N SER A 393 -25.51 -18.67 -43.79
CA SER A 393 -25.94 -19.86 -44.49
C SER A 393 -27.09 -19.46 -45.42
N SER A 394 -26.89 -19.68 -46.71
CA SER A 394 -27.93 -19.55 -47.72
C SER A 394 -29.02 -20.58 -47.41
N VAL A 395 -30.16 -20.11 -46.92
CA VAL A 395 -31.39 -20.92 -46.81
C VAL A 395 -31.91 -21.14 -48.23
N PRO A 396 -32.07 -22.38 -48.73
CA PRO A 396 -32.80 -22.61 -49.97
C PRO A 396 -34.29 -22.45 -49.69
N SER A 397 -34.93 -21.50 -50.36
CA SER A 397 -36.38 -21.35 -50.39
C SER A 397 -37.01 -22.55 -51.09
N LEU A 398 -37.76 -23.39 -50.37
CA LEU A 398 -38.68 -24.35 -50.96
C LEU A 398 -40.06 -23.72 -51.07
N SER A 399 -40.45 -23.42 -52.32
CA SER A 399 -41.80 -23.02 -52.70
C SER A 399 -42.77 -24.20 -52.55
N ALA A 400 -43.86 -24.01 -51.79
CA ALA A 400 -45.01 -24.90 -51.84
C ALA A 400 -45.91 -24.54 -53.05
N SER A 401 -46.19 -25.52 -53.90
CA SER A 401 -47.20 -25.43 -54.97
C SER A 401 -48.48 -26.17 -54.52
N PRO A 402 -49.69 -25.66 -54.80
CA PRO A 402 -50.92 -26.22 -54.25
C PRO A 402 -51.58 -27.28 -55.15
N THR A 403 -52.08 -28.32 -54.49
CA THR A 403 -53.28 -29.15 -54.78
C THR A 403 -53.52 -29.69 -56.21
N GLY A 404 -53.52 -31.02 -56.31
CA GLY A 404 -54.26 -31.78 -57.33
C GLY A 404 -54.89 -33.04 -56.68
N THR A 405 -56.22 -33.11 -56.74
CA THR A 405 -57.10 -34.20 -56.24
C THR A 405 -56.97 -35.51 -57.03
N PRO A 406 -57.44 -36.65 -56.48
CA PRO A 406 -57.40 -37.94 -57.16
C PRO A 406 -58.63 -38.19 -58.03
N VAL A 407 -58.42 -38.64 -59.28
CA VAL A 407 -59.23 -39.63 -60.03
C VAL A 407 -58.28 -40.45 -60.87
#